data_AF-A0A9D1Q4T3-F1
#
_entry.id   AF-A0A9D1Q4T3-F1
#
_cell.length_a   1.000
_cell.length_b   1.000
_cell.length_c   1.000
_cell.angle_alpha   90.00
_cell.angle_beta   90.00
_cell.angle_gamma   90.00
#
_symmetry.space_group_name_H-M   'P 1'
#
loop_
_entity.id
_entity.type
_entity.pdbx_description
1 polymer ?
#
loop_
_entity_poly.entity_id
_entity_poly.type
_entity_poly.pdbx_seq_one_letter_code
_entity_poly.pdbx_strand_id
1 'polypeptide(L)'
;MSQIWTPSSWRNFPAMQMPNYKDEAALKAVEDRLRKAPPLVFAGEARSLKAQLADAVYGKAFLLQGGDCAESFADFSSDNIRDTFRVLLQMAITLTFAASSPVIKVGRIAGQFAKPRSSDTETIDGITLPSYRGDVVNGIEFTPEAREPNPERLWQAYAQSGLTLNLLRAFAKGGYADLHRVQRWTMGFVEKSPQAERYIDLATRIQDALKFMQACGVDPNNAIIRETEYFTSHEMLLLGYEEAMTRTDSTTGDWYNTSAHMVWIGERTRQLDGAHIEFAKGIANPVGVKVSQKMSDDELIRLIDALNPNNEPGKLTLITRMGADNILEHLPRLLRVVKNEGRHVVWSCDPMHGNTITENRYKTRPFDRILAEVINFFDAHNAEGTYAGGVHFEMTGTDVTECLGGGQNITSKDLEDRYHTHCDPRLNAQQSLELAFQISSKLKEHREKIPARV
;
A
#
# COMPACT_ATOMS: atom_id res chain seq x y z
N MET A 1 36.63 -1.72 6.07
CA MET A 1 35.77 -1.26 7.18
C MET A 1 34.38 -1.06 6.57
N SER A 2 33.33 -1.69 7.10
CA SER A 2 31.97 -1.40 6.65
C SER A 2 31.68 0.08 6.90
N GLN A 3 31.26 0.80 5.87
CA GLN A 3 30.89 2.20 5.98
C GLN A 3 29.73 2.33 6.99
N ILE A 4 29.86 3.20 7.98
CA ILE A 4 28.79 3.44 8.96
C ILE A 4 27.61 4.03 8.21
N TRP A 5 26.45 3.39 8.31
CA TRP A 5 25.23 3.88 7.64
C TRP A 5 24.82 5.24 8.21
N THR A 6 24.43 6.14 7.31
CA THR A 6 23.78 7.42 7.63
C THR A 6 22.59 7.61 6.69
N PRO A 7 21.64 8.52 7.01
CA PRO A 7 20.55 8.85 6.09
C PRO A 7 21.02 9.33 4.71
N SER A 8 22.28 9.78 4.56
CA SER A 8 22.87 10.23 3.29
C SER A 8 23.74 9.18 2.58
N SER A 9 23.95 8.00 3.18
CA SER A 9 24.81 6.92 2.64
C SER A 9 24.43 6.51 1.22
N TRP A 10 23.12 6.48 0.93
CA TRP A 10 22.55 6.14 -0.38
C TRP A 10 23.09 6.97 -1.54
N ARG A 11 23.55 8.20 -1.29
CA ARG A 11 24.09 9.10 -2.33
C ARG A 11 25.38 8.57 -2.96
N ASN A 12 26.03 7.60 -2.32
CA ASN A 12 27.22 6.91 -2.85
C ASN A 12 26.87 5.71 -3.74
N PHE A 13 25.59 5.42 -3.96
CA PHE A 13 25.12 4.27 -4.72
C PHE A 13 24.31 4.72 -5.95
N PRO A 14 24.25 3.90 -7.01
CA PRO A 14 23.42 4.19 -8.18
C PRO A 14 21.94 4.36 -7.78
N ALA A 15 21.38 5.53 -8.09
CA ALA A 15 19.98 5.86 -7.83
C ALA A 15 19.18 5.86 -9.13
N MET A 16 18.18 4.99 -9.24
CA MET A 16 17.28 4.94 -10.39
C MET A 16 16.07 5.87 -10.16
N GLN A 17 15.42 6.31 -11.25
CA GLN A 17 14.15 7.04 -11.22
C GLN A 17 14.17 8.44 -10.55
N MET A 18 15.34 8.97 -10.20
CA MET A 18 15.46 10.31 -9.64
C MET A 18 15.12 11.38 -10.69
N PRO A 19 14.38 12.45 -10.33
CA PRO A 19 14.23 13.62 -11.18
C PRO A 19 15.56 14.36 -11.34
N ASN A 20 15.72 15.04 -12.46
CA ASN A 20 16.83 15.98 -12.69
C ASN A 20 16.33 17.40 -12.42
N TYR A 21 16.69 17.98 -11.27
CA TYR A 21 16.33 19.35 -10.92
C TYR A 21 17.38 20.31 -11.46
N LYS A 22 16.97 21.34 -12.23
CA LYS A 22 17.92 22.33 -12.78
C LYS A 22 18.57 23.20 -11.71
N ASP A 23 17.84 23.48 -10.62
CA ASP A 23 18.31 24.32 -9.51
C ASP A 23 18.56 23.46 -8.25
N GLU A 24 19.81 22.97 -8.15
CA GLU A 24 20.29 22.19 -7.01
C GLU A 24 20.31 23.01 -5.70
N ALA A 25 20.46 24.33 -5.78
CA ALA A 25 20.43 25.19 -4.60
C ALA A 25 19.01 25.31 -4.03
N ALA A 26 18.01 25.46 -4.91
CA ALA A 26 16.60 25.40 -4.53
C ALA A 26 16.21 24.04 -3.95
N LEU A 27 16.66 22.94 -4.56
CA LEU A 27 16.45 21.59 -4.02
C LEU A 27 17.01 21.47 -2.61
N LYS A 28 18.28 21.84 -2.42
CA LYS A 28 18.92 21.81 -1.12
C LYS A 28 18.18 22.67 -0.09
N ALA A 29 17.71 23.85 -0.47
CA ALA A 29 16.96 24.72 0.43
C ALA A 29 15.65 24.07 0.91
N VAL A 30 14.93 23.38 0.02
CA VAL A 30 13.70 22.66 0.39
C VAL A 30 14.00 21.45 1.26
N GLU A 31 15.04 20.66 0.96
CA GLU A 31 15.48 19.55 1.82
C GLU A 31 15.89 20.04 3.22
N ASP A 32 16.62 21.17 3.31
CA ASP A 32 17.02 21.78 4.57
C ASP A 32 15.79 22.26 5.38
N ARG A 33 14.74 22.72 4.71
CA ARG A 33 13.46 23.09 5.33
C ARG A 33 12.70 21.86 5.85
N LEU A 34 12.62 20.79 5.05
CA LEU A 34 11.99 19.51 5.43
C LEU A 34 12.69 18.85 6.62
N ARG A 35 14.03 18.90 6.70
CA ARG A 35 14.78 18.37 7.85
C ARG A 35 14.43 19.03 9.18
N LYS A 36 14.01 20.30 9.15
CA LYS A 36 13.58 21.06 10.34
C LYS A 36 12.09 20.89 10.65
N ALA A 37 11.31 20.35 9.71
CA ALA A 37 9.88 20.18 9.89
C ALA A 37 9.58 19.02 10.86
N PRO A 38 8.44 19.06 11.57
CA PRO A 38 7.95 17.94 12.35
C PRO A 38 7.86 16.64 11.53
N PRO A 39 8.08 15.47 12.15
CA PRO A 39 7.84 14.19 11.50
C PRO A 39 6.34 14.00 11.20
N LEU A 40 6.00 13.24 10.15
CA LEU A 40 4.59 12.89 9.88
C LEU A 40 4.11 11.77 10.81
N VAL A 41 4.99 10.83 11.14
CA VAL A 41 4.69 9.70 12.04
C VAL A 41 5.69 9.61 13.18
N PHE A 42 5.24 9.07 14.32
CA PHE A 42 6.12 8.81 15.45
C PHE A 42 6.78 7.41 15.35
N ALA A 43 8.03 7.27 15.76
CA ALA A 43 8.78 6.01 15.69
C ALA A 43 8.10 4.86 16.44
N GLY A 44 7.43 5.15 17.57
CA GLY A 44 6.64 4.16 18.31
C GLY A 44 5.48 3.58 17.52
N GLU A 45 4.89 4.35 16.59
CA GLU A 45 3.80 3.88 15.73
C GLU A 45 4.32 2.92 14.65
N ALA A 46 5.49 3.20 14.09
CA ALA A 46 6.18 2.27 13.18
C ALA A 46 6.57 0.96 13.89
N ARG A 47 6.94 1.01 15.18
CA ARG A 47 7.15 -0.19 16.01
C ARG A 47 5.85 -0.97 16.24
N SER A 48 4.74 -0.29 16.52
CA SER A 48 3.42 -0.94 16.64
C SER A 48 3.07 -1.68 15.35
N LEU A 49 3.25 -1.03 14.19
CA LEU A 49 3.03 -1.67 12.90
C LEU A 49 3.95 -2.88 12.68
N LYS A 50 5.26 -2.77 13.00
CA LYS A 50 6.20 -3.90 12.88
C LYS A 50 5.76 -5.09 13.75
N ALA A 51 5.28 -4.84 14.97
CA ALA A 51 4.75 -5.89 15.86
C ALA A 51 3.49 -6.56 15.27
N GLN A 52 2.57 -5.79 14.70
CA GLN A 52 1.40 -6.36 14.02
C GLN A 52 1.79 -7.15 12.77
N LEU A 53 2.76 -6.67 11.99
CA LEU A 53 3.26 -7.41 10.83
C LEU A 53 3.97 -8.70 11.24
N ALA A 54 4.58 -8.76 12.44
CA ALA A 54 5.11 -10.00 12.99
C ALA A 54 4.00 -11.05 13.19
N ASP A 55 2.81 -10.64 13.63
CA ASP A 55 1.66 -11.54 13.73
C ASP A 55 1.25 -12.09 12.36
N ALA A 56 1.34 -11.28 11.29
CA ALA A 56 1.06 -11.75 9.93
C ALA A 56 2.08 -12.79 9.44
N VAL A 57 3.36 -12.70 9.83
CA VAL A 57 4.39 -13.73 9.54
C VAL A 57 3.98 -15.10 10.10
N TYR A 58 3.31 -15.12 11.25
CA TYR A 58 2.91 -16.33 11.96
C TYR A 58 1.46 -16.76 11.67
N GLY A 59 0.78 -16.10 10.74
CA GLY A 59 -0.62 -16.36 10.42
C GLY A 59 -1.60 -15.94 11.52
N LYS A 60 -1.19 -15.09 12.46
CA LYS A 60 -2.03 -14.55 13.55
C LYS A 60 -2.82 -13.31 13.12
N ALA A 61 -2.39 -12.61 12.07
CA ALA A 61 -3.06 -11.46 11.49
C ALA A 61 -2.99 -11.48 9.96
N PHE A 62 -3.73 -10.58 9.29
CA PHE A 62 -3.72 -10.42 7.84
C PHE A 62 -3.53 -8.95 7.45
N LEU A 63 -2.58 -8.65 6.57
CA LEU A 63 -2.32 -7.30 6.09
C LEU A 63 -3.29 -6.91 4.97
N LEU A 64 -3.99 -5.79 5.14
CA LEU A 64 -4.74 -5.10 4.09
C LEU A 64 -4.07 -3.75 3.82
N GLN A 65 -3.37 -3.67 2.69
CA GLN A 65 -2.77 -2.44 2.19
C GLN A 65 -3.53 -1.92 0.98
N GLY A 66 -3.92 -0.64 0.97
CA GLY A 66 -4.73 -0.11 -0.14
C GLY A 66 -4.86 1.42 -0.15
N GLY A 67 -5.08 1.98 -1.34
CA GLY A 67 -5.30 3.41 -1.56
C GLY A 67 -5.00 3.78 -3.00
N ASP A 68 -4.74 5.06 -3.24
CA ASP A 68 -4.52 5.57 -4.59
C ASP A 68 -3.26 4.99 -5.26
N CYS A 69 -3.26 4.99 -6.61
CA CYS A 69 -2.05 4.68 -7.37
C CYS A 69 -0.99 5.76 -7.15
N ALA A 70 -1.40 7.03 -7.36
CA ALA A 70 -0.67 8.22 -6.95
C ALA A 70 -1.66 9.26 -6.44
N GLU A 71 -1.38 9.88 -5.31
CA GLU A 71 -2.10 11.04 -4.81
C GLU A 71 -1.83 12.27 -5.71
N SER A 72 -2.83 13.14 -5.82
CA SER A 72 -2.80 14.37 -6.63
C SER A 72 -3.00 15.59 -5.71
N PHE A 73 -2.34 16.69 -6.03
CA PHE A 73 -2.55 17.98 -5.35
C PHE A 73 -3.89 18.59 -5.72
N ALA A 74 -4.41 18.29 -6.91
CA ALA A 74 -5.73 18.76 -7.34
C ALA A 74 -6.87 17.99 -6.67
N ASP A 75 -6.68 16.69 -6.39
CA ASP A 75 -7.69 15.83 -5.76
C ASP A 75 -7.65 15.85 -4.23
N PHE A 76 -7.19 16.97 -3.65
CA PHE A 76 -7.06 17.14 -2.21
C PHE A 76 -8.37 17.61 -1.56
N SER A 77 -9.21 16.66 -1.14
CA SER A 77 -10.47 16.94 -0.45
C SER A 77 -10.73 16.00 0.72
N SER A 78 -11.42 16.52 1.75
CA SER A 78 -11.84 15.73 2.90
C SER A 78 -12.75 14.56 2.51
N ASP A 79 -13.56 14.73 1.46
CA ASP A 79 -14.47 13.69 0.97
C ASP A 79 -13.70 12.53 0.34
N ASN A 80 -12.72 12.81 -0.54
CA ASN A 80 -11.88 11.77 -1.15
C ASN A 80 -11.12 10.97 -0.08
N ILE A 81 -10.49 11.66 0.88
CA ILE A 81 -9.76 11.02 1.99
C ILE A 81 -10.70 10.14 2.81
N ARG A 82 -11.88 10.67 3.17
CA ARG A 82 -12.90 9.95 3.93
C ARG A 82 -13.37 8.70 3.19
N ASP A 83 -13.67 8.82 1.90
CA ASP A 83 -14.28 7.75 1.14
C ASP A 83 -13.27 6.64 0.84
N THR A 84 -12.01 6.96 0.56
CA THR A 84 -10.93 5.95 0.49
C THR A 84 -10.72 5.25 1.83
N PHE A 85 -10.69 6.00 2.94
CA PHE A 85 -10.60 5.43 4.29
C PHE A 85 -11.78 4.50 4.58
N ARG A 86 -13.00 4.92 4.25
CA ARG A 86 -14.23 4.14 4.40
C ARG A 86 -14.16 2.81 3.65
N VAL A 87 -13.77 2.81 2.38
CA VAL A 87 -13.68 1.55 1.61
C VAL A 87 -12.66 0.61 2.25
N LEU A 88 -11.50 1.11 2.71
CA LEU A 88 -10.52 0.27 3.40
C LEU A 88 -11.10 -0.34 4.69
N LEU A 89 -11.89 0.42 5.47
CA LEU A 89 -12.58 -0.10 6.65
C LEU A 89 -13.63 -1.16 6.30
N GLN A 90 -14.42 -0.95 5.25
CA GLN A 90 -15.41 -1.93 4.78
C GLN A 90 -14.75 -3.25 4.38
N MET A 91 -13.65 -3.18 3.64
CA MET A 91 -12.86 -4.37 3.30
C MET A 91 -12.28 -5.02 4.56
N ALA A 92 -11.69 -4.24 5.46
CA ALA A 92 -11.07 -4.75 6.68
C ALA A 92 -12.08 -5.49 7.57
N ILE A 93 -13.28 -4.94 7.77
CA ILE A 93 -14.30 -5.59 8.61
C ILE A 93 -14.87 -6.85 7.95
N THR A 94 -15.01 -6.85 6.62
CA THR A 94 -15.42 -8.03 5.84
C THR A 94 -14.42 -9.16 6.03
N LEU A 95 -13.13 -8.87 5.89
CA LEU A 95 -12.06 -9.86 6.07
C LEU A 95 -11.95 -10.32 7.53
N THR A 96 -12.04 -9.39 8.48
CA THR A 96 -11.93 -9.68 9.92
C THR A 96 -13.02 -10.67 10.34
N PHE A 97 -14.26 -10.37 9.98
CA PHE A 97 -15.40 -11.18 10.39
C PHE A 97 -15.41 -12.56 9.73
N ALA A 98 -15.14 -12.61 8.43
CA ALA A 98 -15.18 -13.88 7.67
C ALA A 98 -14.03 -14.82 8.03
N ALA A 99 -12.83 -14.31 8.27
CA ALA A 99 -11.64 -15.10 8.58
C ALA A 99 -11.36 -15.25 10.08
N SER A 100 -12.15 -14.57 10.94
CA SER A 100 -11.92 -14.51 12.39
C SER A 100 -10.46 -14.18 12.73
N SER A 101 -9.92 -13.16 12.06
CA SER A 101 -8.51 -12.78 12.12
C SER A 101 -8.37 -11.27 12.22
N PRO A 102 -7.48 -10.73 13.08
CA PRO A 102 -7.08 -9.34 13.02
C PRO A 102 -6.63 -8.94 11.61
N VAL A 103 -7.11 -7.79 11.14
CA VAL A 103 -6.68 -7.18 9.87
C VAL A 103 -5.88 -5.93 10.15
N ILE A 104 -4.64 -5.87 9.65
CA ILE A 104 -3.73 -4.74 9.77
C ILE A 104 -4.04 -3.78 8.62
N LYS A 105 -4.39 -2.52 8.93
CA LYS A 105 -4.87 -1.55 7.93
C LYS A 105 -3.76 -0.56 7.58
N VAL A 106 -3.28 -0.62 6.34
CA VAL A 106 -2.22 0.27 5.86
C VAL A 106 -2.69 1.01 4.60
N GLY A 107 -2.83 2.32 4.71
CA GLY A 107 -3.19 3.18 3.58
C GLY A 107 -2.02 3.43 2.62
N ARG A 108 -2.29 3.44 1.32
CA ARG A 108 -1.44 4.12 0.33
C ARG A 108 -1.88 5.59 0.24
N ILE A 109 -1.49 6.37 1.24
CA ILE A 109 -2.04 7.70 1.47
C ILE A 109 -1.09 8.55 2.33
N ALA A 110 -1.22 9.87 2.24
CA ALA A 110 -0.39 10.84 2.94
C ALA A 110 1.11 10.74 2.57
N GLY A 111 1.43 10.48 1.31
CA GLY A 111 2.81 10.47 0.82
C GLY A 111 3.02 9.79 -0.54
N GLN A 112 1.99 9.15 -1.09
CA GLN A 112 2.07 8.38 -2.33
C GLN A 112 1.97 9.28 -3.57
N PHE A 113 2.80 10.30 -3.65
CA PHE A 113 2.77 11.25 -4.77
C PHE A 113 3.70 10.87 -5.92
N ALA A 114 4.83 10.21 -5.63
CA ALA A 114 5.85 9.93 -6.62
C ALA A 114 5.51 8.68 -7.45
N LYS A 115 5.85 8.70 -8.75
CA LYS A 115 5.61 7.56 -9.65
C LYS A 115 6.85 7.23 -10.48
N PRO A 116 7.31 5.96 -10.50
CA PRO A 116 8.37 5.53 -11.40
C PRO A 116 7.86 5.45 -12.85
N ARG A 117 8.73 5.73 -13.82
CA ARG A 117 8.40 5.73 -15.25
C ARG A 117 9.32 4.78 -16.03
N SER A 118 8.77 4.16 -17.06
CA SER A 118 9.55 3.32 -17.98
C SER A 118 10.45 4.13 -18.92
N SER A 119 10.15 5.41 -19.13
CA SER A 119 10.91 6.35 -19.97
C SER A 119 11.01 7.70 -19.28
N ASP A 120 12.15 8.37 -19.41
CA ASP A 120 12.38 9.72 -18.90
C ASP A 120 11.58 10.78 -19.65
N THR A 121 11.18 10.49 -20.89
CA THR A 121 10.43 11.39 -21.76
C THR A 121 9.15 10.75 -22.27
N GLU A 122 8.21 11.62 -22.64
CA GLU A 122 6.92 11.31 -23.26
C GLU A 122 6.77 12.16 -24.52
N THR A 123 6.32 11.55 -25.61
CA THR A 123 6.10 12.21 -26.90
C THR A 123 4.62 12.16 -27.27
N ILE A 124 4.00 13.33 -27.45
CA ILE A 124 2.60 13.49 -27.88
C ILE A 124 2.59 14.46 -29.05
N ASP A 125 1.94 14.09 -30.15
CA ASP A 125 1.82 14.90 -31.37
C ASP A 125 3.13 15.49 -31.89
N GLY A 126 4.23 14.72 -31.78
CA GLY A 126 5.57 15.10 -32.24
C GLY A 126 6.38 15.97 -31.26
N ILE A 127 5.80 16.42 -30.16
CA ILE A 127 6.49 17.17 -29.10
C ILE A 127 6.98 16.19 -28.03
N THR A 128 8.24 16.30 -27.60
CA THR A 128 8.83 15.44 -26.56
C THR A 128 9.15 16.25 -25.32
N LEU A 129 8.60 15.85 -24.18
CA LEU A 129 8.79 16.50 -22.88
C LEU A 129 9.20 15.47 -21.81
N PRO A 130 9.73 15.90 -20.64
CA PRO A 130 9.90 15.02 -19.50
C PRO A 130 8.59 14.31 -19.15
N SER A 131 8.69 13.03 -18.80
CA SER A 131 7.56 12.26 -18.28
C SER A 131 7.03 12.89 -16.99
N TYR A 132 5.71 12.90 -16.82
CA TYR A 132 5.10 13.15 -15.52
C TYR A 132 5.56 12.07 -14.51
N ARG A 133 6.13 12.48 -13.38
CA ARG A 133 6.71 11.60 -12.34
C ARG A 133 5.95 11.69 -11.01
N GLY A 134 4.73 12.23 -11.05
CA GLY A 134 3.92 12.50 -9.88
C GLY A 134 4.02 13.95 -9.42
N ASP A 135 2.98 14.43 -8.74
CA ASP A 135 2.80 15.84 -8.37
C ASP A 135 3.91 16.39 -7.46
N VAL A 136 4.60 15.50 -6.74
CA VAL A 136 5.76 15.84 -5.92
C VAL A 136 7.02 16.18 -6.75
N VAL A 137 7.04 15.84 -8.04
CA VAL A 137 8.13 16.16 -8.98
C VAL A 137 7.73 17.28 -9.93
N ASN A 138 6.68 17.07 -10.72
CA ASN A 138 6.26 17.97 -11.81
C ASN A 138 4.74 17.93 -12.01
N GLY A 139 4.23 18.84 -12.83
CA GLY A 139 2.81 18.92 -13.20
C GLY A 139 2.43 17.91 -14.28
N ILE A 140 1.14 17.60 -14.34
CA ILE A 140 0.62 16.59 -15.27
C ILE A 140 0.50 17.13 -16.69
N GLU A 141 0.17 18.41 -16.82
CA GLU A 141 -0.09 19.09 -18.08
C GLU A 141 1.09 18.88 -19.05
N PHE A 142 0.78 18.59 -20.31
CA PHE A 142 1.81 18.33 -21.33
C PHE A 142 2.35 19.65 -21.89
N THR A 143 2.94 20.47 -21.02
CA THR A 143 3.62 21.71 -21.39
C THR A 143 5.06 21.73 -20.85
N PRO A 144 6.00 22.42 -21.51
CA PRO A 144 7.37 22.52 -21.03
C PRO A 144 7.49 23.00 -19.57
N GLU A 145 6.67 23.96 -19.19
CA GLU A 145 6.69 24.58 -17.85
C GLU A 145 6.16 23.61 -16.79
N ALA A 146 5.07 22.90 -17.07
CA ALA A 146 4.49 21.96 -16.14
C ALA A 146 5.38 20.73 -15.94
N ARG A 147 6.05 20.26 -17.01
CA ARG A 147 6.89 19.05 -16.97
C ARG A 147 8.28 19.26 -16.35
N GLU A 148 8.70 20.50 -16.13
CA GLU A 148 9.94 20.81 -15.43
C GLU A 148 9.85 20.38 -13.94
N PRO A 149 10.81 19.57 -13.43
CA PRO A 149 10.88 19.26 -12.02
C PRO A 149 11.01 20.50 -11.14
N ASN A 150 10.11 20.67 -10.18
CA ASN A 150 10.09 21.81 -9.25
C ASN A 150 10.33 21.33 -7.80
N PRO A 151 11.46 21.70 -7.16
CA PRO A 151 11.75 21.25 -5.80
C PRO A 151 10.74 21.69 -4.74
N GLU A 152 10.04 22.81 -4.92
CA GLU A 152 9.03 23.27 -3.95
C GLU A 152 7.84 22.29 -3.82
N ARG A 153 7.61 21.45 -4.83
CA ARG A 153 6.60 20.39 -4.79
C ARG A 153 6.89 19.35 -3.69
N LEU A 154 8.16 19.18 -3.27
CA LEU A 154 8.51 18.33 -2.11
C LEU A 154 7.87 18.85 -0.81
N TRP A 155 7.85 20.16 -0.62
CA TRP A 155 7.23 20.77 0.55
C TRP A 155 5.72 20.77 0.48
N GLN A 156 5.16 21.00 -0.71
CA GLN A 156 3.72 20.88 -0.94
C GLN A 156 3.23 19.45 -0.62
N ALA A 157 3.97 18.43 -1.07
CA ALA A 157 3.69 17.03 -0.73
C ALA A 157 3.71 16.80 0.79
N TYR A 158 4.75 17.27 1.49
CA TYR A 158 4.81 17.19 2.96
C TYR A 158 3.61 17.86 3.65
N ALA A 159 3.24 19.07 3.22
CA ALA A 159 2.14 19.82 3.82
C ALA A 159 0.80 19.09 3.61
N GLN A 160 0.55 18.60 2.39
CA GLN A 160 -0.65 17.83 2.07
C GLN A 160 -0.68 16.51 2.84
N SER A 161 0.43 15.78 2.92
CA SER A 161 0.58 14.58 3.75
C SER A 161 0.22 14.83 5.21
N GLY A 162 0.71 15.93 5.80
CA GLY A 162 0.43 16.30 7.18
C GLY A 162 -1.06 16.54 7.44
N LEU A 163 -1.72 17.28 6.56
CA LEU A 163 -3.16 17.55 6.66
C LEU A 163 -4.00 16.27 6.45
N THR A 164 -3.66 15.47 5.46
CA THR A 164 -4.33 14.18 5.19
C THR A 164 -4.21 13.24 6.38
N LEU A 165 -3.00 13.07 6.92
CA LEU A 165 -2.76 12.19 8.06
C LEU A 165 -3.47 12.70 9.33
N ASN A 166 -3.50 14.01 9.56
CA ASN A 166 -4.26 14.58 10.67
C ASN A 166 -5.76 14.22 10.58
N LEU A 167 -6.35 14.35 9.39
CA LEU A 167 -7.75 13.97 9.17
C LEU A 167 -7.99 12.46 9.36
N LEU A 168 -7.10 11.62 8.83
CA LEU A 168 -7.18 10.16 9.01
C LEU A 168 -7.11 9.76 10.49
N ARG A 169 -6.23 10.38 11.28
CA ARG A 169 -6.15 10.17 12.73
C ARG A 169 -7.45 10.57 13.43
N ALA A 170 -8.07 11.68 13.00
CA ALA A 170 -9.37 12.11 13.52
C ALA A 170 -10.49 11.10 13.17
N PHE A 171 -10.50 10.51 11.98
CA PHE A 171 -11.46 9.46 11.65
C PHE A 171 -11.22 8.15 12.42
N ALA A 172 -9.96 7.73 12.52
CA ALA A 172 -9.57 6.49 13.17
C ALA A 172 -9.88 6.46 14.68
N LYS A 173 -9.73 7.59 15.37
CA LYS A 173 -9.95 7.71 16.83
C LYS A 173 -11.19 8.50 17.24
N GLY A 174 -11.71 9.37 16.37
CA GLY A 174 -12.85 10.26 16.67
C GLY A 174 -14.23 9.62 16.51
N GLY A 175 -14.32 8.29 16.43
CA GLY A 175 -15.57 7.54 16.33
C GLY A 175 -16.16 7.40 14.93
N TYR A 176 -15.40 7.72 13.86
CA TYR A 176 -15.81 7.35 12.50
C TYR A 176 -15.64 5.84 12.27
N ALA A 177 -14.54 5.28 12.80
CA ALA A 177 -14.22 3.85 12.73
C ALA A 177 -14.98 2.97 13.75
N ASP A 178 -15.97 3.54 14.45
CA ASP A 178 -16.76 2.84 15.47
C ASP A 178 -17.58 1.70 14.86
N LEU A 179 -17.42 0.49 15.39
CA LEU A 179 -18.11 -0.70 14.89
C LEU A 179 -19.64 -0.63 15.02
N HIS A 180 -20.18 0.20 15.91
CA HIS A 180 -21.63 0.46 15.97
C HIS A 180 -22.15 1.17 14.72
N ARG A 181 -21.26 1.82 13.95
CA ARG A 181 -21.58 2.60 12.76
C ARG A 181 -21.29 1.89 11.44
N VAL A 182 -20.95 0.59 11.47
CA VAL A 182 -20.58 -0.20 10.26
C VAL A 182 -21.62 -0.09 9.14
N GLN A 183 -22.92 -0.05 9.48
CA GLN A 183 -23.99 0.14 8.48
C GLN A 183 -23.92 1.50 7.77
N ARG A 184 -23.46 2.58 8.46
CA ARG A 184 -23.31 3.93 7.90
C ARG A 184 -22.14 4.05 6.93
N TRP A 185 -21.29 3.03 6.85
CA TRP A 185 -20.23 2.97 5.83
C TRP A 185 -20.75 2.49 4.49
N THR A 186 -22.00 2.00 4.39
CA THR A 186 -22.61 1.70 3.10
C THR A 186 -22.70 2.99 2.29
N MET A 187 -21.95 3.05 1.19
CA MET A 187 -21.96 4.23 0.32
C MET A 187 -23.21 4.24 -0.54
N GLY A 188 -23.78 5.43 -0.77
CA GLY A 188 -25.07 5.57 -1.47
C GLY A 188 -25.11 4.95 -2.88
N PHE A 189 -23.97 4.86 -3.57
CA PHE A 189 -23.89 4.20 -4.88
C PHE A 189 -23.72 2.68 -4.78
N VAL A 190 -23.38 2.13 -3.61
CA VAL A 190 -23.27 0.68 -3.36
C VAL A 190 -24.64 0.08 -3.03
N GLU A 191 -25.58 0.88 -2.49
CA GLU A 191 -26.91 0.45 -2.00
C GLU A 191 -27.76 -0.37 -2.98
N LYS A 192 -27.49 -0.29 -4.29
CA LYS A 192 -28.23 -1.01 -5.34
C LYS A 192 -27.53 -2.25 -5.89
N SER A 193 -26.44 -2.71 -5.26
CA SER A 193 -25.66 -3.87 -5.71
C SER A 193 -25.96 -5.13 -4.89
N PRO A 194 -25.86 -6.35 -5.46
CA PRO A 194 -25.91 -7.61 -4.68
C PRO A 194 -24.89 -7.65 -3.54
N GLN A 195 -23.75 -6.96 -3.69
CA GLN A 195 -22.71 -6.83 -2.70
C GLN A 195 -23.14 -5.96 -1.51
N ALA A 196 -24.01 -4.95 -1.72
CA ALA A 196 -24.61 -4.20 -0.61
C ALA A 196 -25.47 -5.09 0.27
N GLU A 197 -26.30 -5.97 -0.31
CA GLU A 197 -27.13 -6.89 0.48
C GLU A 197 -26.28 -7.78 1.39
N ARG A 198 -25.20 -8.35 0.84
CA ARG A 198 -24.21 -9.12 1.62
C ARG A 198 -23.53 -8.30 2.71
N TYR A 199 -23.22 -7.04 2.43
CA TYR A 199 -22.63 -6.14 3.42
C TYR A 199 -23.61 -5.74 4.53
N ILE A 200 -24.89 -5.54 4.20
CA ILE A 200 -25.94 -5.26 5.17
C ILE A 200 -26.17 -6.47 6.10
N ASP A 201 -26.17 -7.69 5.56
CA ASP A 201 -26.23 -8.92 6.37
C ASP A 201 -25.04 -9.01 7.31
N LEU A 202 -23.82 -8.84 6.79
CA LEU A 202 -22.59 -8.80 7.58
C LEU A 202 -22.67 -7.76 8.70
N ALA A 203 -23.07 -6.53 8.38
CA ALA A 203 -23.17 -5.44 9.34
C ALA A 203 -24.19 -5.74 10.44
N THR A 204 -25.32 -6.39 10.09
CA THR A 204 -26.33 -6.85 11.05
C THR A 204 -25.75 -7.89 12.00
N ARG A 205 -25.02 -8.88 11.47
CA ARG A 205 -24.35 -9.91 12.29
C ARG A 205 -23.31 -9.33 13.23
N ILE A 206 -22.59 -8.30 12.81
CA ILE A 206 -21.64 -7.57 13.67
C ILE A 206 -22.39 -6.85 14.79
N GLN A 207 -23.51 -6.19 14.51
CA GLN A 207 -24.33 -5.56 15.55
C GLN A 207 -24.84 -6.57 16.57
N ASP A 208 -25.27 -7.75 16.13
CA ASP A 208 -25.72 -8.81 17.04
C ASP A 208 -24.57 -9.37 17.88
N ALA A 209 -23.37 -9.49 17.32
CA ALA A 209 -22.16 -9.85 18.07
C ALA A 209 -21.80 -8.79 19.12
N LEU A 210 -21.92 -7.49 18.79
CA LEU A 210 -21.69 -6.40 19.75
C LEU A 210 -22.72 -6.40 20.88
N LYS A 211 -24.01 -6.63 20.58
CA LYS A 211 -25.07 -6.80 21.60
C LYS A 211 -24.76 -7.98 22.51
N PHE A 212 -24.29 -9.10 21.94
CA PHE A 212 -23.86 -10.27 22.71
C PHE A 212 -22.68 -9.97 23.64
N MET A 213 -21.63 -9.32 23.12
CA MET A 213 -20.47 -8.90 23.93
C MET A 213 -20.89 -7.97 25.08
N GLN A 214 -21.80 -7.03 24.81
CA GLN A 214 -22.38 -6.15 25.83
C GLN A 214 -23.16 -6.96 26.88
N ALA A 215 -23.96 -7.94 26.47
CA ALA A 215 -24.68 -8.83 27.39
C ALA A 215 -23.72 -9.70 28.24
N CYS A 216 -22.53 -10.01 27.73
CA CYS A 216 -21.45 -10.68 28.47
C CYS A 216 -20.63 -9.73 29.38
N GLY A 217 -20.95 -8.43 29.42
CA GLY A 217 -20.28 -7.45 30.28
C GLY A 217 -19.08 -6.73 29.65
N VAL A 218 -18.87 -6.86 28.34
CA VAL A 218 -17.89 -6.02 27.64
C VAL A 218 -18.45 -4.61 27.52
N ASP A 219 -17.69 -3.60 27.97
CA ASP A 219 -18.09 -2.20 27.84
C ASP A 219 -18.21 -1.80 26.36
N PRO A 220 -19.42 -1.39 25.88
CA PRO A 220 -19.59 -0.92 24.52
C PRO A 220 -18.77 0.34 24.20
N ASN A 221 -18.29 1.06 25.22
CA ASN A 221 -17.41 2.22 25.06
C ASN A 221 -15.91 1.87 25.03
N ASN A 222 -15.55 0.59 25.06
CA ASN A 222 -14.16 0.18 24.96
C ASN A 222 -13.53 0.73 23.67
N ALA A 223 -12.35 1.34 23.78
CA ALA A 223 -11.62 1.92 22.66
C ALA A 223 -11.36 0.92 21.53
N ILE A 224 -11.22 -0.38 21.83
CA ILE A 224 -11.04 -1.45 20.83
C ILE A 224 -12.26 -1.59 19.90
N ILE A 225 -13.46 -1.22 20.36
CA ILE A 225 -14.70 -1.26 19.57
C ILE A 225 -14.91 0.06 18.83
N ARG A 226 -14.51 1.18 19.43
CA ARG A 226 -14.81 2.54 18.96
C ARG A 226 -13.75 3.15 18.05
N GLU A 227 -12.51 2.67 18.16
CA GLU A 227 -11.34 3.18 17.46
C GLU A 227 -10.69 2.07 16.64
N THR A 228 -9.82 2.47 15.72
CA THR A 228 -9.00 1.53 14.99
C THR A 228 -7.62 2.11 14.73
N GLU A 229 -6.60 1.26 14.70
CA GLU A 229 -5.29 1.67 14.20
C GLU A 229 -5.32 1.70 12.67
N TYR A 230 -4.76 2.78 12.13
CA TYR A 230 -4.60 2.98 10.70
C TYR A 230 -3.22 3.55 10.43
N PHE A 231 -2.48 2.86 9.59
CA PHE A 231 -1.11 3.22 9.23
C PHE A 231 -1.05 3.77 7.81
N THR A 232 0.03 4.46 7.49
CA THR A 232 0.27 5.05 6.16
C THR A 232 1.50 4.44 5.51
N SER A 233 1.50 4.43 4.19
CA SER A 233 2.59 3.93 3.38
C SER A 233 2.66 4.59 2.01
N HIS A 234 3.87 4.63 1.46
CA HIS A 234 4.15 5.02 0.08
C HIS A 234 5.42 4.34 -0.45
N GLU A 235 5.62 4.42 -1.76
CA GLU A 235 6.86 4.01 -2.40
C GLU A 235 7.96 4.99 -2.02
N MET A 236 9.03 4.46 -1.41
CA MET A 236 10.22 5.21 -1.03
C MET A 236 11.02 5.57 -2.29
N LEU A 237 10.49 6.47 -3.13
CA LEU A 237 11.04 6.72 -4.46
C LEU A 237 12.04 7.86 -4.48
N LEU A 238 11.68 9.03 -3.91
CA LEU A 238 12.49 10.25 -3.96
C LEU A 238 13.40 10.35 -2.73
N LEU A 239 14.58 9.75 -2.80
CA LEU A 239 15.45 9.58 -1.63
C LEU A 239 15.90 10.88 -0.95
N GLY A 240 15.96 12.01 -1.67
CA GLY A 240 16.19 13.33 -1.06
C GLY A 240 15.08 13.75 -0.09
N TYR A 241 13.81 13.46 -0.44
CA TYR A 241 12.66 13.66 0.45
C TYR A 241 12.70 12.69 1.64
N GLU A 242 12.98 11.42 1.38
CA GLU A 242 13.01 10.38 2.43
C GLU A 242 14.15 10.61 3.43
N GLU A 243 15.34 10.99 2.95
CA GLU A 243 16.46 11.44 3.78
C GLU A 243 16.05 12.64 4.63
N ALA A 244 15.42 13.64 4.01
CA ALA A 244 14.98 14.84 4.72
C ALA A 244 13.90 14.56 5.76
N MET A 245 13.14 13.46 5.62
CA MET A 245 12.11 12.99 6.56
C MET A 245 12.60 11.89 7.51
N THR A 246 13.88 11.54 7.49
CA THR A 246 14.45 10.56 8.43
C THR A 246 14.88 11.23 9.74
N ARG A 247 14.57 10.61 10.87
CA ARG A 247 14.82 11.12 12.22
C ARG A 247 15.37 10.01 13.11
N THR A 248 16.18 10.39 14.09
CA THR A 248 16.57 9.48 15.17
C THR A 248 15.44 9.40 16.19
N ASP A 249 15.06 8.20 16.59
CA ASP A 249 14.15 8.00 17.71
C ASP A 249 14.85 8.30 19.03
N SER A 250 14.25 9.15 19.87
CA SER A 250 14.84 9.55 21.14
C SER A 250 14.87 8.42 22.17
N THR A 251 14.05 7.38 21.98
CA THR A 251 14.00 6.25 22.92
C THR A 251 15.01 5.14 22.63
N THR A 252 15.26 4.82 21.36
CA THR A 252 16.17 3.73 20.98
C THR A 252 17.48 4.19 20.35
N GLY A 253 17.54 5.40 19.81
CA GLY A 253 18.66 5.89 19.01
C GLY A 253 18.65 5.39 17.56
N ASP A 254 17.65 4.60 17.15
CA ASP A 254 17.54 4.09 15.79
C ASP A 254 17.02 5.17 14.83
N TRP A 255 17.33 5.01 13.54
CA TRP A 255 16.79 5.87 12.50
C TRP A 255 15.45 5.37 12.00
N TYR A 256 14.47 6.26 11.90
CA TYR A 256 13.19 6.00 11.26
C TYR A 256 12.98 7.00 10.13
N ASN A 257 12.56 6.50 8.96
CA ASN A 257 11.95 7.36 7.97
C ASN A 257 10.56 7.75 8.47
N THR A 258 10.40 9.00 8.88
CA THR A 258 9.17 9.51 9.48
C THR A 258 8.22 10.14 8.47
N SER A 259 8.44 9.89 7.17
CA SER A 259 7.48 10.25 6.11
C SER A 259 6.24 9.35 6.13
N ALA A 260 6.38 8.09 6.55
CA ALA A 260 5.27 7.15 6.71
C ALA A 260 5.60 6.03 7.71
N HIS A 261 4.58 5.27 8.12
CA HIS A 261 4.76 4.16 9.06
C HIS A 261 5.52 3.00 8.40
N MET A 262 5.10 2.63 7.19
CA MET A 262 5.73 1.64 6.33
C MET A 262 6.10 2.32 5.00
N VAL A 263 7.23 1.96 4.42
CA VAL A 263 7.59 2.38 3.06
C VAL A 263 7.91 1.15 2.23
N TRP A 264 7.83 1.24 0.89
CA TRP A 264 8.25 0.12 0.04
C TRP A 264 9.22 0.52 -1.08
N ILE A 265 10.00 -0.46 -1.54
CA ILE A 265 10.87 -0.36 -2.70
C ILE A 265 10.15 -0.96 -3.92
N GLY A 266 10.09 -0.19 -5.01
CA GLY A 266 9.45 -0.59 -6.25
C GLY A 266 10.27 -1.60 -7.07
N GLU A 267 9.62 -2.25 -8.03
CA GLU A 267 10.27 -3.24 -8.92
C GLU A 267 11.42 -2.63 -9.74
N ARG A 268 11.36 -1.33 -10.02
CA ARG A 268 12.36 -0.61 -10.84
C ARG A 268 13.53 -0.06 -10.02
N THR A 269 13.46 -0.15 -8.69
CA THR A 269 14.40 0.48 -7.75
C THR A 269 14.98 -0.51 -6.73
N ARG A 270 14.74 -1.82 -6.89
CA ARG A 270 15.19 -2.87 -5.97
C ARG A 270 16.54 -3.50 -6.32
N GLN A 271 17.41 -2.79 -7.04
CA GLN A 271 18.77 -3.28 -7.34
C GLN A 271 19.54 -3.44 -6.03
N LEU A 272 20.14 -4.63 -5.80
CA LEU A 272 20.81 -4.97 -4.53
C LEU A 272 21.95 -4.01 -4.15
N ASP A 273 22.63 -3.47 -5.16
CA ASP A 273 23.70 -2.48 -5.07
C ASP A 273 23.20 -1.05 -5.31
N GLY A 274 21.89 -0.84 -5.33
CA GLY A 274 21.25 0.44 -5.58
C GLY A 274 21.00 1.28 -4.32
N ALA A 275 20.79 2.57 -4.53
CA ALA A 275 20.58 3.55 -3.48
C ALA A 275 19.36 3.27 -2.59
N HIS A 276 18.26 2.77 -3.15
CA HIS A 276 17.04 2.48 -2.39
C HIS A 276 17.22 1.33 -1.41
N ILE A 277 17.95 0.28 -1.82
CA ILE A 277 18.31 -0.82 -0.92
C ILE A 277 19.23 -0.29 0.18
N GLU A 278 20.26 0.49 -0.16
CA GLU A 278 21.14 1.09 0.86
C GLU A 278 20.38 1.95 1.88
N PHE A 279 19.47 2.80 1.43
CA PHE A 279 18.68 3.62 2.33
C PHE A 279 17.81 2.76 3.26
N ALA A 280 17.13 1.75 2.71
CA ALA A 280 16.23 0.90 3.48
C ALA A 280 16.94 0.03 4.54
N LYS A 281 18.22 -0.31 4.35
CA LYS A 281 19.01 -1.09 5.32
C LYS A 281 19.08 -0.44 6.70
N GLY A 282 19.18 0.89 6.77
CA GLY A 282 19.44 1.58 8.03
C GLY A 282 18.23 2.23 8.69
N ILE A 283 17.06 2.19 8.06
CA ILE A 283 15.81 2.63 8.72
C ILE A 283 15.18 1.46 9.49
N ALA A 284 14.60 1.73 10.65
CA ALA A 284 13.98 0.75 11.52
C ALA A 284 12.49 0.49 11.21
N ASN A 285 11.89 1.27 10.29
CA ASN A 285 10.53 1.05 9.78
C ASN A 285 10.36 -0.39 9.25
N PRO A 286 9.14 -0.96 9.28
CA PRO A 286 8.80 -2.07 8.40
C PRO A 286 8.91 -1.61 6.93
N VAL A 287 9.51 -2.45 6.09
CA VAL A 287 9.79 -2.15 4.68
C VAL A 287 9.11 -3.19 3.78
N GLY A 288 8.42 -2.72 2.74
CA GLY A 288 7.94 -3.56 1.65
C GLY A 288 8.92 -3.63 0.48
N VAL A 289 8.91 -4.70 -0.29
CA VAL A 289 9.62 -4.78 -1.58
C VAL A 289 8.75 -5.45 -2.61
N LYS A 290 8.59 -4.83 -3.79
CA LYS A 290 7.89 -5.46 -4.91
C LYS A 290 8.70 -6.64 -5.47
N VAL A 291 8.04 -7.76 -5.70
CA VAL A 291 8.63 -8.99 -6.23
C VAL A 291 7.84 -9.43 -7.47
N SER A 292 8.45 -9.33 -8.66
CA SER A 292 7.84 -9.81 -9.90
C SER A 292 8.23 -11.25 -10.22
N GLN A 293 7.68 -11.78 -11.31
CA GLN A 293 8.04 -13.10 -11.85
C GLN A 293 9.53 -13.23 -12.24
N LYS A 294 10.24 -12.10 -12.39
CA LYS A 294 11.66 -12.06 -12.77
C LYS A 294 12.61 -12.35 -11.60
N MET A 295 12.12 -12.35 -10.37
CA MET A 295 12.93 -12.56 -9.18
C MET A 295 13.53 -13.97 -9.15
N SER A 296 14.86 -14.07 -9.05
CA SER A 296 15.54 -15.37 -8.86
C SER A 296 15.60 -15.77 -7.38
N ASP A 297 15.84 -17.06 -7.11
CA ASP A 297 15.94 -17.57 -5.74
C ASP A 297 17.13 -16.92 -4.98
N ASP A 298 18.32 -16.88 -5.59
CA ASP A 298 19.53 -16.26 -5.01
C ASP A 298 19.34 -14.77 -4.73
N GLU A 299 18.80 -14.04 -5.71
CA GLU A 299 18.55 -12.60 -5.58
C GLU A 299 17.56 -12.32 -4.44
N LEU A 300 16.51 -13.13 -4.30
CA LEU A 300 15.52 -12.97 -3.24
C LEU A 300 16.15 -13.16 -1.86
N ILE A 301 16.94 -14.20 -1.65
CA ILE A 301 17.58 -14.45 -0.35
C ILE A 301 18.57 -13.34 0.00
N ARG A 302 19.41 -12.92 -0.96
CA ARG A 302 20.34 -11.80 -0.75
C ARG A 302 19.63 -10.49 -0.46
N LEU A 303 18.45 -10.26 -1.05
CA LEU A 303 17.63 -9.09 -0.77
C LEU A 303 17.05 -9.14 0.65
N ILE A 304 16.58 -10.31 1.09
CA ILE A 304 16.10 -10.51 2.46
C ILE A 304 17.24 -10.29 3.46
N ASP A 305 18.43 -10.85 3.20
CA ASP A 305 19.61 -10.69 4.04
C ASP A 305 20.06 -9.23 4.17
N ALA A 306 19.96 -8.47 3.07
CA ALA A 306 20.28 -7.05 3.09
C ALA A 306 19.28 -6.25 3.96
N LEU A 307 17.98 -6.50 3.80
CA LEU A 307 16.93 -5.65 4.41
C LEU A 307 16.45 -6.12 5.77
N ASN A 308 16.68 -7.38 6.11
CA ASN A 308 16.31 -8.00 7.38
C ASN A 308 17.45 -8.89 7.93
N PRO A 309 18.64 -8.33 8.18
CA PRO A 309 19.83 -9.11 8.56
C PRO A 309 19.67 -9.86 9.89
N ASN A 310 18.82 -9.35 10.79
CA ASN A 310 18.52 -9.97 12.08
C ASN A 310 17.35 -10.96 12.02
N ASN A 311 16.78 -11.18 10.83
CA ASN A 311 15.59 -12.02 10.62
C ASN A 311 14.41 -11.65 11.53
N GLU A 312 14.20 -10.35 11.75
CA GLU A 312 13.12 -9.82 12.60
C GLU A 312 11.76 -10.03 11.93
N PRO A 313 10.81 -10.74 12.58
CA PRO A 313 9.45 -10.85 12.07
C PRO A 313 8.79 -9.48 11.93
N GLY A 314 8.06 -9.28 10.83
CA GLY A 314 7.37 -8.02 10.53
C GLY A 314 8.26 -6.89 9.99
N LYS A 315 9.59 -7.07 9.94
CA LYS A 315 10.52 -6.08 9.35
C LYS A 315 10.38 -5.97 7.84
N LEU A 316 10.18 -7.10 7.15
CA LEU A 316 10.17 -7.16 5.69
C LEU A 316 8.88 -7.79 5.15
N THR A 317 8.24 -7.09 4.21
CA THR A 317 7.08 -7.56 3.46
C THR A 317 7.47 -7.77 1.99
N LEU A 318 7.34 -8.99 1.49
CA LEU A 318 7.52 -9.32 0.07
C LEU A 318 6.17 -9.16 -0.64
N ILE A 319 6.08 -8.17 -1.53
CA ILE A 319 4.84 -7.78 -2.22
C ILE A 319 4.87 -8.35 -3.64
N THR A 320 4.25 -9.51 -3.86
CA THR A 320 4.30 -10.23 -5.13
C THR A 320 3.37 -9.59 -6.18
N ARG A 321 3.87 -9.36 -7.40
CA ARG A 321 3.08 -8.89 -8.54
C ARG A 321 3.48 -9.63 -9.81
N MET A 322 2.93 -10.83 -10.00
CA MET A 322 3.36 -11.75 -11.06
C MET A 322 2.38 -11.79 -12.23
N GLY A 323 1.15 -11.36 -12.03
CA GLY A 323 0.05 -11.55 -12.99
C GLY A 323 -0.61 -12.90 -12.80
N ALA A 324 -1.92 -12.97 -13.07
CA ALA A 324 -2.73 -14.17 -12.87
C ALA A 324 -2.19 -15.41 -13.59
N ASP A 325 -1.60 -15.21 -14.77
CA ASP A 325 -1.11 -16.29 -15.64
C ASP A 325 0.24 -16.87 -15.16
N ASN A 326 1.03 -16.10 -14.40
CA ASN A 326 2.41 -16.47 -14.06
C ASN A 326 2.60 -16.85 -12.59
N ILE A 327 1.69 -16.45 -11.70
CA ILE A 327 1.91 -16.58 -10.25
C ILE A 327 2.08 -18.04 -9.80
N LEU A 328 1.31 -18.98 -10.35
CA LEU A 328 1.42 -20.41 -10.00
C LEU A 328 2.71 -21.06 -10.51
N GLU A 329 3.31 -20.52 -11.56
CA GLU A 329 4.58 -21.01 -12.09
C GLU A 329 5.76 -20.55 -11.23
N HIS A 330 5.73 -19.30 -10.74
CA HIS A 330 6.92 -18.68 -10.15
C HIS A 330 6.87 -18.53 -8.62
N LEU A 331 5.70 -18.33 -8.01
CA LEU A 331 5.62 -18.11 -6.57
C LEU A 331 6.03 -19.34 -5.74
N PRO A 332 5.60 -20.59 -6.07
CA PRO A 332 5.91 -21.75 -5.23
C PRO A 332 7.41 -21.96 -4.96
N ARG A 333 8.28 -21.76 -5.96
CA ARG A 333 9.74 -21.86 -5.74
C ARG A 333 10.27 -20.82 -4.77
N LEU A 334 9.76 -19.58 -4.84
CA LEU A 334 10.17 -18.48 -3.95
C LEU A 334 9.71 -18.72 -2.51
N LEU A 335 8.48 -19.22 -2.33
CA LEU A 335 7.97 -19.61 -1.02
C LEU A 335 8.84 -20.71 -0.40
N ARG A 336 9.20 -21.72 -1.20
CA ARG A 336 10.00 -22.86 -0.75
C ARG A 336 11.40 -22.44 -0.32
N VAL A 337 12.10 -21.62 -1.12
CA VAL A 337 13.47 -21.19 -0.76
C VAL A 337 13.46 -20.33 0.51
N VAL A 338 12.54 -19.37 0.64
CA VAL A 338 12.42 -18.52 1.84
C VAL A 338 12.10 -19.36 3.08
N LYS A 339 11.21 -20.37 2.95
CA LYS A 339 10.87 -21.30 4.02
C LYS A 339 12.06 -22.16 4.43
N ASN A 340 12.81 -22.71 3.47
CA ASN A 340 13.98 -23.56 3.72
C ASN A 340 15.12 -22.79 4.39
N GLU A 341 15.31 -21.53 3.99
CA GLU A 341 16.28 -20.60 4.59
C GLU A 341 15.81 -20.04 5.95
N GLY A 342 14.60 -20.40 6.42
CA GLY A 342 14.09 -20.00 7.72
C GLY A 342 13.80 -18.50 7.86
N ARG A 343 13.53 -17.81 6.75
CA ARG A 343 13.37 -16.35 6.75
C ARG A 343 11.95 -15.92 7.15
N HIS A 344 11.87 -14.88 7.97
CA HIS A 344 10.65 -14.31 8.51
C HIS A 344 10.26 -13.08 7.70
N VAL A 345 9.28 -13.25 6.83
CA VAL A 345 8.74 -12.20 5.95
C VAL A 345 7.23 -12.27 5.90
N VAL A 346 6.58 -11.13 5.71
CA VAL A 346 5.16 -11.08 5.36
C VAL A 346 5.04 -11.25 3.85
N TRP A 347 4.28 -12.24 3.39
CA TRP A 347 3.93 -12.37 1.98
C TRP A 347 2.66 -11.59 1.70
N SER A 348 2.69 -10.65 0.75
CA SER A 348 1.55 -9.84 0.36
C SER A 348 1.33 -9.92 -1.15
N CYS A 349 0.07 -10.07 -1.59
CA CYS A 349 -0.26 -10.12 -3.01
C CYS A 349 -0.66 -8.73 -3.54
N ASP A 350 0.05 -8.24 -4.55
CA ASP A 350 -0.32 -7.09 -5.39
C ASP A 350 -0.84 -7.62 -6.75
N PRO A 351 -2.14 -7.89 -6.87
CA PRO A 351 -2.73 -8.39 -8.11
C PRO A 351 -2.99 -7.29 -9.15
N MET A 352 -2.56 -6.05 -8.89
CA MET A 352 -2.91 -4.90 -9.70
C MET A 352 -1.88 -4.70 -10.81
N HIS A 353 -0.62 -4.56 -10.41
CA HIS A 353 0.45 -4.18 -11.32
C HIS A 353 0.76 -5.28 -12.34
N GLY A 354 0.54 -6.56 -11.98
CA GLY A 354 0.75 -7.73 -12.84
C GLY A 354 -0.26 -7.87 -13.99
N ASN A 355 -1.46 -7.30 -13.85
CA ASN A 355 -2.62 -7.57 -14.72
C ASN A 355 -3.07 -6.34 -15.54
N THR A 356 -2.17 -5.38 -15.75
CA THR A 356 -2.49 -4.17 -16.54
C THR A 356 -2.43 -4.48 -18.04
N ILE A 357 -3.50 -4.14 -18.76
CA ILE A 357 -3.62 -4.23 -20.22
C ILE A 357 -3.91 -2.85 -20.81
N THR A 358 -3.89 -2.73 -22.14
CA THR A 358 -4.33 -1.52 -22.85
C THR A 358 -5.54 -1.84 -23.71
N GLU A 359 -6.60 -1.04 -23.57
CA GLU A 359 -7.85 -1.20 -24.30
C GLU A 359 -8.45 0.18 -24.64
N ASN A 360 -8.86 0.39 -25.89
CA ASN A 360 -9.38 1.68 -26.39
C ASN A 360 -8.54 2.92 -26.02
N ARG A 361 -7.21 2.76 -25.99
CA ARG A 361 -6.19 3.77 -25.57
C ARG A 361 -6.05 3.97 -24.06
N TYR A 362 -6.93 3.41 -23.24
CA TYR A 362 -6.80 3.42 -21.79
C TYR A 362 -5.97 2.25 -21.30
N LYS A 363 -5.18 2.46 -20.25
CA LYS A 363 -4.74 1.34 -19.43
C LYS A 363 -5.94 0.87 -18.63
N THR A 364 -6.14 -0.43 -18.49
CA THR A 364 -7.19 -0.98 -17.63
C THR A 364 -6.72 -2.31 -17.02
N ARG A 365 -7.50 -2.84 -16.09
CA ARG A 365 -7.23 -4.11 -15.42
C ARG A 365 -8.54 -4.90 -15.35
N PRO A 366 -8.62 -6.11 -15.96
CA PRO A 366 -9.79 -6.95 -15.81
C PRO A 366 -9.92 -7.45 -14.37
N PHE A 367 -11.08 -7.21 -13.74
CA PHE A 367 -11.37 -7.64 -12.37
C PHE A 367 -11.13 -9.13 -12.14
N ASP A 368 -11.55 -9.97 -13.10
CA ASP A 368 -11.38 -11.44 -12.99
C ASP A 368 -9.91 -11.85 -12.93
N ARG A 369 -9.01 -11.13 -13.61
CA ARG A 369 -7.57 -11.37 -13.53
C ARG A 369 -7.00 -10.94 -12.18
N ILE A 370 -7.46 -9.80 -11.66
CA ILE A 370 -7.09 -9.32 -10.32
C ILE A 370 -7.46 -10.39 -9.28
N LEU A 371 -8.71 -10.84 -9.31
CA LEU A 371 -9.22 -11.88 -8.43
C LEU A 371 -8.45 -13.20 -8.59
N ALA A 372 -8.23 -13.65 -9.83
CA ALA A 372 -7.53 -14.90 -10.12
C ALA A 372 -6.10 -14.91 -9.55
N GLU A 373 -5.36 -13.79 -9.64
CA GLU A 373 -4.03 -13.71 -9.03
C GLU A 373 -4.09 -13.86 -7.51
N VAL A 374 -5.07 -13.24 -6.83
CA VAL A 374 -5.23 -13.40 -5.37
C VAL A 374 -5.60 -14.83 -4.99
N ILE A 375 -6.51 -15.48 -5.74
CA ILE A 375 -6.87 -16.88 -5.50
C ILE A 375 -5.64 -17.78 -5.66
N ASN A 376 -4.91 -17.60 -6.75
CA ASN A 376 -3.72 -18.38 -7.05
C ASN A 376 -2.59 -18.13 -6.04
N PHE A 377 -2.50 -16.93 -5.47
CA PHE A 377 -1.60 -16.63 -4.36
C PHE A 377 -1.90 -17.48 -3.13
N PHE A 378 -3.18 -17.57 -2.72
CA PHE A 378 -3.59 -18.47 -1.63
C PHE A 378 -3.32 -19.94 -1.96
N ASP A 379 -3.58 -20.36 -3.20
CA ASP A 379 -3.38 -21.75 -3.62
C ASP A 379 -1.89 -22.13 -3.62
N ALA A 380 -1.00 -21.24 -4.05
CA ALA A 380 0.46 -21.44 -3.94
C ALA A 380 0.92 -21.55 -2.47
N HIS A 381 0.41 -20.69 -1.59
CA HIS A 381 0.71 -20.74 -0.16
C HIS A 381 0.21 -22.03 0.50
N ASN A 382 -1.00 -22.48 0.15
CA ASN A 382 -1.56 -23.76 0.59
C ASN A 382 -0.67 -24.93 0.16
N ALA A 383 -0.22 -24.95 -1.10
CA ALA A 383 0.63 -26.01 -1.63
C ALA A 383 2.00 -26.08 -0.93
N GLU A 384 2.60 -24.93 -0.60
CA GLU A 384 3.91 -24.88 0.05
C GLU A 384 3.84 -24.90 1.59
N GLY A 385 2.64 -24.92 2.17
CA GLY A 385 2.45 -24.90 3.63
C GLY A 385 3.05 -23.64 4.26
N THR A 386 2.77 -22.48 3.68
CA THR A 386 3.23 -21.15 4.14
C THR A 386 2.04 -20.20 4.30
N TYR A 387 2.22 -19.07 4.98
CA TYR A 387 1.13 -18.12 5.25
C TYR A 387 0.99 -17.08 4.14
N ALA A 388 -0.21 -16.97 3.59
CA ALA A 388 -0.66 -15.84 2.78
C ALA A 388 -0.93 -14.65 3.72
N GLY A 389 0.07 -13.79 3.91
CA GLY A 389 0.11 -12.78 4.97
C GLY A 389 -0.67 -11.50 4.70
N GLY A 390 -1.03 -11.20 3.45
CA GLY A 390 -1.77 -9.99 3.11
C GLY A 390 -2.02 -9.73 1.64
N VAL A 391 -2.60 -8.56 1.36
CA VAL A 391 -2.92 -8.04 0.03
C VAL A 391 -2.58 -6.55 -0.07
N HIS A 392 -2.28 -6.11 -1.29
CA HIS A 392 -1.90 -4.76 -1.64
C HIS A 392 -2.68 -4.30 -2.89
N PHE A 393 -3.61 -3.37 -2.72
CA PHE A 393 -4.50 -2.90 -3.79
C PHE A 393 -4.30 -1.44 -4.16
N GLU A 394 -4.67 -1.10 -5.40
CA GLU A 394 -4.91 0.29 -5.83
C GLU A 394 -6.42 0.47 -5.95
N MET A 395 -6.99 1.33 -5.10
CA MET A 395 -8.43 1.48 -4.93
C MET A 395 -8.79 2.92 -4.58
N THR A 396 -10.05 3.29 -4.82
CA THR A 396 -10.58 4.61 -4.48
C THR A 396 -12.02 4.52 -3.99
N GLY A 397 -12.39 5.46 -3.11
CA GLY A 397 -13.78 5.68 -2.72
C GLY A 397 -14.61 6.42 -3.77
N THR A 398 -13.99 7.00 -4.80
CA THR A 398 -14.70 7.71 -5.86
C THR A 398 -15.40 6.71 -6.81
N ASP A 399 -16.58 7.10 -7.32
CA ASP A 399 -17.33 6.31 -8.29
C ASP A 399 -16.72 6.46 -9.69
N VAL A 400 -15.69 5.65 -9.96
CA VAL A 400 -14.88 5.64 -11.20
C VAL A 400 -15.07 4.37 -12.02
N THR A 401 -14.77 4.46 -13.32
CA THR A 401 -14.80 3.36 -14.28
C THR A 401 -13.39 3.10 -14.84
N GLU A 402 -12.50 2.60 -13.98
CA GLU A 402 -11.07 2.42 -14.33
C GLU A 402 -10.71 0.95 -14.63
N CYS A 403 -11.26 0.00 -13.86
CA CYS A 403 -11.08 -1.44 -14.07
C CYS A 403 -12.32 -2.08 -14.72
N LEU A 404 -12.10 -3.03 -15.64
CA LEU A 404 -13.18 -3.75 -16.33
C LEU A 404 -13.82 -4.81 -15.45
N GLY A 405 -15.08 -5.14 -15.74
CA GLY A 405 -15.81 -6.24 -15.09
C GLY A 405 -16.26 -5.92 -13.66
N GLY A 406 -16.25 -6.94 -12.80
CA GLY A 406 -16.91 -6.91 -11.49
C GLY A 406 -18.43 -6.92 -11.61
N GLY A 407 -19.14 -6.80 -10.50
CA GLY A 407 -20.61 -6.87 -10.44
C GLY A 407 -21.33 -5.81 -11.29
N GLN A 408 -20.65 -4.71 -11.63
CA GLN A 408 -21.17 -3.66 -12.52
C GLN A 408 -21.03 -3.99 -14.01
N ASN A 409 -20.26 -5.03 -14.37
CA ASN A 409 -19.91 -5.38 -15.75
C ASN A 409 -19.35 -4.19 -16.54
N ILE A 410 -18.41 -3.44 -15.95
CA ILE A 410 -17.77 -2.28 -16.61
C ILE A 410 -17.10 -2.75 -17.89
N THR A 411 -17.51 -2.16 -19.01
CA THR A 411 -16.98 -2.45 -20.34
C THR A 411 -15.96 -1.40 -20.77
N SER A 412 -15.25 -1.69 -21.85
CA SER A 412 -14.25 -0.79 -22.44
C SER A 412 -14.82 0.53 -22.96
N LYS A 413 -16.15 0.62 -23.13
CA LYS A 413 -16.85 1.88 -23.46
C LYS A 413 -17.07 2.73 -22.21
N ASP A 414 -17.37 2.10 -21.09
CA ASP A 414 -17.64 2.78 -19.81
C ASP A 414 -16.39 3.44 -19.24
N LEU A 415 -15.19 2.99 -19.67
CA LEU A 415 -13.92 3.66 -19.34
C LEU A 415 -13.91 5.13 -19.75
N GLU A 416 -14.64 5.55 -20.78
CA GLU A 416 -14.65 6.96 -21.21
C GLU A 416 -15.48 7.87 -20.29
N ASP A 417 -16.33 7.31 -19.42
CA ASP A 417 -17.24 8.08 -18.56
C ASP A 417 -16.49 8.74 -17.39
N ARG A 418 -15.71 7.97 -16.62
CA ARG A 418 -15.12 8.40 -15.34
C ARG A 418 -13.73 7.84 -15.09
N TYR A 419 -12.84 7.97 -16.07
CA TYR A 419 -11.42 7.63 -15.92
C TYR A 419 -10.65 8.79 -15.29
N HIS A 420 -10.56 8.79 -13.96
CA HIS A 420 -10.00 9.92 -13.20
C HIS A 420 -8.56 9.70 -12.76
N THR A 421 -7.93 8.60 -13.19
CA THR A 421 -6.52 8.34 -12.93
C THR A 421 -5.69 8.70 -14.15
N HIS A 422 -4.57 9.37 -13.91
CA HIS A 422 -3.54 9.58 -14.92
C HIS A 422 -2.37 8.61 -14.76
N CYS A 423 -2.48 7.75 -13.75
CA CYS A 423 -1.48 6.79 -13.39
C CYS A 423 -1.90 5.40 -13.85
N ASP A 424 -2.28 4.55 -12.91
CA ASP A 424 -2.78 3.22 -13.24
C ASP A 424 -4.24 3.07 -12.73
N PRO A 425 -5.02 2.14 -13.31
CA PRO A 425 -6.45 1.96 -13.05
C PRO A 425 -6.74 1.40 -11.66
N ARG A 426 -7.60 2.06 -10.88
CA ARG A 426 -7.96 1.67 -9.52
C ARG A 426 -9.25 0.84 -9.49
N LEU A 427 -9.38 -0.01 -8.48
CA LEU A 427 -10.68 -0.59 -8.13
C LEU A 427 -11.57 0.52 -7.58
N ASN A 428 -12.80 0.63 -8.08
CA ASN A 428 -13.80 1.46 -7.42
C ASN A 428 -14.30 0.79 -6.12
N ALA A 429 -15.15 1.47 -5.36
CA ALA A 429 -15.61 0.94 -4.07
C ALA A 429 -16.42 -0.37 -4.19
N GLN A 430 -17.22 -0.54 -5.25
CA GLN A 430 -18.00 -1.76 -5.45
C GLN A 430 -17.10 -2.95 -5.76
N GLN A 431 -16.16 -2.79 -6.69
CA GLN A 431 -15.17 -3.81 -7.02
C GLN A 431 -14.28 -4.15 -5.81
N SER A 432 -13.88 -3.14 -5.02
CA SER A 432 -13.09 -3.33 -3.81
C SER A 432 -13.83 -4.18 -2.76
N LEU A 433 -15.11 -3.88 -2.52
CA LEU A 433 -15.95 -4.63 -1.59
C LEU A 433 -16.25 -6.05 -2.10
N GLU A 434 -16.52 -6.18 -3.39
CA GLU A 434 -16.68 -7.47 -4.04
C GLU A 434 -15.44 -8.34 -3.83
N LEU A 435 -14.26 -7.80 -4.12
CA LEU A 435 -12.99 -8.50 -3.94
C LEU A 435 -12.81 -8.93 -2.49
N ALA A 436 -13.10 -8.07 -1.51
CA ALA A 436 -13.03 -8.41 -0.09
C ALA A 436 -13.92 -9.61 0.26
N PHE A 437 -15.17 -9.66 -0.23
CA PHE A 437 -16.04 -10.82 -0.02
C PHE A 437 -15.49 -12.08 -0.67
N GLN A 438 -14.99 -11.99 -1.91
CA GLN A 438 -14.49 -13.15 -2.63
C GLN A 438 -13.24 -13.74 -1.96
N ILE A 439 -12.29 -12.90 -1.56
CA ILE A 439 -11.05 -13.37 -0.90
C ILE A 439 -11.30 -13.81 0.55
N SER A 440 -12.38 -13.36 1.19
CA SER A 440 -12.70 -13.71 2.57
C SER A 440 -12.89 -15.21 2.80
N SER A 441 -13.53 -15.89 1.85
CA SER A 441 -13.75 -17.34 1.92
C SER A 441 -12.45 -18.10 1.72
N LYS A 442 -11.58 -17.61 0.82
CA LYS A 442 -10.23 -18.17 0.61
C LYS A 442 -9.33 -17.99 1.82
N LEU A 443 -9.37 -16.83 2.46
CA LEU A 443 -8.63 -16.58 3.69
C LEU A 443 -9.09 -17.50 4.83
N LYS A 444 -10.41 -17.70 4.98
CA LYS A 444 -10.95 -18.65 5.96
C LYS A 444 -10.46 -20.07 5.70
N GLU A 445 -10.60 -20.57 4.47
CA GLU A 445 -10.14 -21.90 4.06
C GLU A 445 -8.63 -22.08 4.30
N HIS A 446 -7.84 -21.07 3.95
CA HIS A 446 -6.38 -21.07 4.14
C HIS A 446 -6.00 -21.22 5.62
N ARG A 447 -6.68 -20.52 6.52
CA ARG A 447 -6.42 -20.58 7.96
C ARG A 447 -6.83 -21.91 8.60
N GLU A 448 -7.89 -22.54 8.08
CA GLU A 448 -8.28 -23.89 8.49
C GLU A 448 -7.24 -24.93 8.07
N LYS A 449 -6.66 -24.77 6.87
CA LYS A 449 -5.60 -25.64 6.34
C LYS A 449 -4.24 -25.43 7.02
N ILE A 450 -3.89 -24.17 7.30
CA ILE A 450 -2.61 -23.77 7.88
C ILE A 450 -2.90 -22.91 9.12
N PRO A 451 -3.11 -23.54 10.30
CA PRO A 451 -3.35 -22.82 11.54
C PRO A 451 -2.17 -21.90 11.91
N ALA A 452 -2.45 -20.83 12.65
CA ALA A 452 -1.42 -19.92 13.15
C ALA A 452 -0.41 -20.68 14.03
N ARG A 453 0.88 -20.30 13.96
CA ARG A 453 1.90 -20.86 14.85
C ARG A 453 1.65 -20.34 16.27
N VAL A 454 1.67 -21.24 17.26
CA VAL A 454 1.53 -20.89 18.69
C VAL A 454 2.68 -20.00 19.11
#